data_AF-U9UM46-F1
#
_entry.id   AF-U9UM46-F1
#
_cell.length_a   1.000
_cell.length_b   1.000
_cell.length_c   1.000
_cell.angle_alpha   90.00
_cell.angle_beta   90.00
_cell.angle_gamma   90.00
#
_symmetry.space_group_name_H-M   'P 1'
#
loop_
_entity.id
_entity.type
_entity.pdbx_description
1 polymer ?
#
loop_
_entity_poly.entity_id
_entity_poly.type
_entity_poly.pdbx_seq_one_letter_code
_entity_poly.pdbx_strand_id
1 'polypeptide(L)' 'MSNYPGQNILIEYLKERGSKSSYCGFLNFSSEFITASISPTDTCNSIDTIWVRHFLKEAKSLFN' A
#
# COMPACT_ATOMS: atom_id res chain seq x y z
N MET A 1 10.12 -14.19 -6.46
CA MET A 1 9.33 -13.45 -5.46
C MET A 1 7.99 -13.15 -6.08
N SER A 2 6.89 -13.59 -5.49
CA SER A 2 5.57 -13.24 -6.00
C SER A 2 5.30 -11.78 -5.64
N ASN A 3 4.99 -10.95 -6.63
CA ASN A 3 4.54 -9.58 -6.39
C ASN A 3 3.10 -9.63 -5.89
N TYR A 4 2.81 -8.93 -4.79
CA TYR A 4 1.43 -8.80 -4.33
C TYR A 4 0.69 -7.75 -5.17
N PRO A 5 -0.65 -7.83 -5.30
CA PRO A 5 -1.44 -6.83 -6.01
C PRO A 5 -1.10 -5.42 -5.51
N GLY A 6 -0.82 -4.49 -6.43
CA GLY A 6 -0.57 -3.08 -6.12
C GLY A 6 0.83 -2.75 -5.56
N GLN A 7 1.75 -3.71 -5.51
CA GLN A 7 3.13 -3.47 -5.08
C GLN A 7 3.81 -2.34 -5.89
N ASN A 8 3.61 -2.30 -7.21
CA ASN A 8 4.20 -1.25 -8.06
C ASN A 8 3.67 0.14 -7.70
N ILE A 9 2.36 0.26 -7.45
CA ILE A 9 1.70 1.51 -7.07
C ILE A 9 2.25 2.01 -5.73
N LEU A 10 2.41 1.11 -4.77
CA LEU A 10 3.00 1.45 -3.48
C LEU A 10 4.46 1.92 -3.61
N ILE A 11 5.28 1.22 -4.40
CA ILE A 11 6.69 1.60 -4.64
C ILE A 11 6.77 2.95 -5.35
N GLU A 12 5.92 3.18 -6.35
CA GLU A 12 5.86 4.47 -7.08
C GLU A 12 5.46 5.61 -6.14
N TYR A 13 4.40 5.43 -5.35
CA TYR A 13 3.98 6.41 -4.34
C TYR A 13 5.11 6.74 -3.35
N LEU A 14 5.81 5.72 -2.83
CA LEU A 14 6.91 5.92 -1.89
C LEU A 14 8.08 6.68 -2.54
N LYS A 15 8.41 6.36 -3.79
CA LYS A 15 9.47 7.08 -4.54
C LYS A 15 9.11 8.53 -4.82
N GLU A 16 7.85 8.80 -5.19
CA GLU A 16 7.37 10.16 -5.46
C GLU A 16 7.33 11.02 -4.19
N ARG A 17 6.85 10.46 -3.08
CA ARG A 17 6.64 11.20 -1.82
C ARG A 17 7.87 11.22 -0.91
N GLY A 18 8.76 10.24 -1.02
CA GLY A 18 9.97 10.13 -0.20
C GLY A 18 9.67 10.16 1.30
N SER A 19 10.39 10.99 2.05
CA SER A 19 10.19 11.18 3.50
C SER A 19 8.84 11.78 3.90
N LYS A 20 8.08 12.34 2.94
CA LYS A 20 6.73 12.87 3.17
C LYS A 20 5.63 11.80 3.00
N SER A 21 6.02 10.57 2.67
CA SER A 21 5.09 9.45 2.53
C SER A 21 4.34 9.21 3.83
N SER A 22 3.02 9.15 3.76
CA SER A 22 2.17 8.67 4.85
C SER A 22 1.28 7.54 4.36
N TYR A 23 0.91 6.63 5.27
CA TYR A 23 -0.01 5.54 4.97
C TYR A 23 -1.40 6.06 4.61
N CYS A 24 -1.92 7.05 5.35
CA CYS A 24 -3.18 7.72 5.01
C CYS A 24 -3.14 8.37 3.62
N GLY A 25 -2.03 9.02 3.26
CA GLY A 25 -1.84 9.56 1.91
C GLY A 25 -1.81 8.48 0.83
N PHE A 26 -1.24 7.31 1.12
CA PHE A 26 -1.23 6.17 0.20
C PHE A 26 -2.65 5.62 -0.01
N LEU A 27 -3.45 5.46 1.05
CA LEU A 27 -4.84 5.02 0.94
C LEU A 27 -5.67 5.96 0.07
N ASN A 28 -5.48 7.27 0.21
CA ASN A 28 -6.16 8.27 -0.62
C ASN A 28 -5.67 8.23 -2.08
N PHE A 29 -4.37 8.04 -2.31
CA PHE A 29 -3.79 7.97 -3.65
C PHE A 29 -4.22 6.71 -4.42
N SER A 30 -4.42 5.60 -3.72
CA SER A 30 -4.67 4.27 -4.31
C SER A 30 -6.10 3.77 -4.08
N SER A 31 -7.03 4.63 -3.68
CA SER A 31 -8.38 4.23 -3.25
C SER A 31 -9.13 3.43 -4.31
N GLU A 32 -9.03 3.81 -5.58
CA GLU A 32 -9.67 3.09 -6.69
C GLU A 32 -9.09 1.68 -6.85
N PHE A 33 -7.77 1.54 -6.78
CA PHE A 33 -7.09 0.25 -6.86
C PHE A 33 -7.45 -0.65 -5.67
N ILE A 34 -7.36 -0.12 -4.46
CA ILE A 34 -7.67 -0.87 -3.24
C ILE A 34 -9.11 -1.36 -3.32
N THR A 35 -10.06 -0.50 -3.68
CA THR A 35 -11.49 -0.86 -3.79
C THR A 35 -11.72 -1.94 -4.83
N ALA A 36 -11.03 -1.90 -5.97
CA ALA A 36 -11.13 -2.93 -7.01
C ALA A 36 -10.53 -4.28 -6.58
N SER A 37 -9.61 -4.29 -5.61
CA SER A 37 -8.94 -5.51 -5.10
C SER A 37 -9.68 -6.20 -3.95
N ILE A 38 -10.78 -5.62 -3.45
CA ILE A 38 -11.56 -6.14 -2.32
C ILE A 38 -12.41 -7.34 -2.74
N SER A 39 -12.30 -8.44 -2.02
CA SER A 39 -13.21 -9.59 -2.08
C SER A 39 -14.45 -9.37 -1.18
N PRO A 40 -15.62 -9.94 -1.51
CA PRO A 40 -16.81 -9.91 -0.63
C PRO A 40 -16.58 -10.46 0.78
N THR A 41 -15.56 -11.31 0.97
CA THR A 41 -15.18 -11.87 2.27
C THR A 41 -14.20 -11.01 3.06
N ASP A 42 -13.63 -9.98 2.42
CA ASP A 42 -12.65 -9.14 3.07
C ASP A 42 -13.33 -8.17 4.04
N THR A 43 -12.70 -8.01 5.20
CA THR A 43 -13.09 -6.97 6.15
C THR A 43 -12.21 -5.74 5.96
N CYS A 44 -12.74 -4.56 6.27
CA CYS A 44 -11.94 -3.33 6.25
C CYS A 44 -10.66 -3.48 7.11
N ASN A 45 -10.77 -4.10 8.28
CA ASN A 45 -9.64 -4.35 9.19
C ASN A 45 -8.58 -5.29 8.59
N SER A 46 -8.99 -6.35 7.87
CA SER A 46 -8.03 -7.28 7.25
C SER A 46 -7.29 -6.61 6.09
N ILE A 47 -8.00 -5.83 5.27
CA ILE A 47 -7.40 -5.05 4.18
C ILE A 47 -6.42 -4.01 4.74
N ASP A 48 -6.82 -3.24 5.74
CA ASP A 48 -5.98 -2.23 6.36
C ASP A 48 -4.71 -2.83 6.97
N THR A 49 -4.84 -3.97 7.65
CA THR A 49 -3.70 -4.72 8.22
C THR A 49 -2.73 -5.20 7.13
N ILE A 50 -3.23 -5.64 5.99
CA ILE A 50 -2.40 -6.08 4.86
C ILE A 50 -1.64 -4.90 4.27
N TRP A 51 -2.34 -3.81 3.96
CA TRP A 51 -1.73 -2.65 3.30
C TRP A 51 -0.74 -1.90 4.20
N VAL A 52 -1.03 -1.75 5.49
CA VAL A 52 -0.05 -1.12 6.41
C VAL A 52 1.22 -1.95 6.54
N ARG A 53 1.13 -3.29 6.54
CA ARG A 53 2.31 -4.17 6.56
C ARG A 53 3.13 -4.02 5.29
N HIS A 54 2.49 -3.98 4.13
CA HIS A 54 3.18 -3.76 2.86
C HIS A 54 3.83 -2.38 2.81
N PHE A 55 3.11 -1.34 3.21
CA PHE A 55 3.62 0.03 3.29
C PHE A 55 4.92 0.10 4.12
N LEU A 56 4.90 -0.43 5.34
CA LEU A 56 6.06 -0.44 6.23
C LEU A 56 7.23 -1.25 5.66
N LYS A 57 6.94 -2.39 5.03
CA LYS A 57 7.96 -3.25 4.42
C LYS A 57 8.68 -2.55 3.27
N GLU A 58 7.93 -1.97 2.33
CA GLU A 58 8.53 -1.29 1.18
C GLU A 58 9.22 0.01 1.60
N ALA A 59 8.63 0.79 2.51
CA ALA A 59 9.26 2.00 3.04
C ALA A 59 10.59 1.68 3.73
N LYS A 60 10.63 0.62 4.54
CA LYS A 60 11.88 0.13 5.15
C LYS A 60 12.89 -0.29 4.09
N SER A 61 12.46 -0.97 3.04
CA SER A 61 13.37 -1.42 1.97
C SER A 61 13.92 -0.28 1.11
N LEU A 62 13.19 0.83 0.98
CA LEU A 62 13.56 1.97 0.14
C LEU A 62 14.37 3.04 0.88
N PHE A 63 14.16 3.17 2.20
CA PHE A 63 14.71 4.27 2.99
C PHE A 63 15.71 3.84 4.07
N ASN A 64 15.97 2.54 4.27
CA ASN A 64 17.06 2.02 5.10
C ASN A 64 18.17 1.37 4.27
#